data_AF-A0A0D2M9N9-F1
#
_entry.id   AF-A0A0D2M9N9-F1
#
_cell.length_a   1.000
_cell.length_b   1.000
_cell.length_c   1.000
_cell.angle_alpha   90.00
_cell.angle_beta   90.00
_cell.angle_gamma   90.00
#
_symmetry.space_group_name_H-M   'P 1'
#
loop_
_entity.id
_entity.type
_entity.pdbx_description
1 polymer ?
#
loop_
_entity_poly.entity_id
_entity_poly.type
_entity_poly.pdbx_seq_one_letter_code
_entity_poly.pdbx_strand_id
1 'polypeptide(L)'
;MAAPLNDCGLLYHLVQQELWESVKAEHKDYYPPTFESDGFIHLTKEANLLLPVANHFYTGVQGAFLVLELDSTRLTSKVVFEPAAPVGSTPAKESQAQQLFPHLYGTIDAAAVVRELPVVRAADGAFLAIEGLQGAS
;
A
#
# COMPACT_ATOMS: atom_id res chain seq x y z
N MET A 1 -1.42 18.30 13.99
CA MET A 1 -1.68 16.85 13.90
C MET A 1 -2.77 16.64 12.87
N ALA A 2 -2.56 15.79 11.87
CA ALA A 2 -3.61 15.46 10.91
C ALA A 2 -4.73 14.67 11.62
N ALA A 3 -5.99 14.95 11.27
CA ALA A 3 -7.14 14.27 11.84
C ALA A 3 -7.27 12.85 11.24
N PRO A 4 -7.66 11.84 12.03
CA PRO A 4 -7.96 10.53 11.47
C PRO A 4 -9.17 10.59 10.56
N LEU A 5 -9.12 9.87 9.43
CA LEU A 5 -10.18 9.85 8.42
C LEU A 5 -10.38 8.42 7.90
N ASN A 6 -11.27 7.68 8.55
CA ASN A 6 -11.68 6.35 8.06
C ASN A 6 -12.83 6.43 7.04
N ASP A 7 -13.34 7.62 6.71
CA ASP A 7 -14.26 7.82 5.58
C ASP A 7 -13.61 8.76 4.57
N CYS A 8 -12.65 8.22 3.83
CA CYS A 8 -11.92 8.95 2.79
C CYS A 8 -12.03 8.27 1.42
N GLY A 9 -12.99 7.34 1.23
CA GLY A 9 -13.20 6.58 0.00
C GLY A 9 -12.22 5.42 -0.17
N LEU A 10 -11.84 5.11 -1.42
CA LEU A 10 -10.91 4.02 -1.73
C LEU A 10 -9.47 4.38 -1.36
N LEU A 11 -8.76 3.44 -0.75
CA LEU A 11 -7.33 3.46 -0.45
C LEU A 11 -6.65 2.25 -1.08
N TYR A 12 -5.34 2.32 -1.28
CA TYR A 12 -4.61 1.27 -1.98
C TYR A 12 -3.38 0.85 -1.19
N HIS A 13 -3.12 -0.46 -1.13
CA HIS A 13 -1.92 -1.01 -0.52
C HIS A 13 -1.22 -1.98 -1.48
N LEU A 14 0.08 -1.78 -1.70
CA LEU A 14 0.90 -2.70 -2.48
C LEU A 14 1.45 -3.80 -1.57
N VAL A 15 1.25 -5.07 -1.94
CA VAL A 15 1.64 -6.23 -1.13
C VAL A 15 2.25 -7.33 -2.00
N GLN A 16 3.19 -8.11 -1.46
CA GLN A 16 3.65 -9.34 -2.10
C GLN A 16 2.51 -10.37 -2.08
N GLN A 17 2.20 -10.94 -3.25
CA GLN A 17 1.07 -11.84 -3.41
C GLN A 17 1.13 -13.04 -2.45
N GLU A 18 2.29 -13.69 -2.36
CA GLU A 18 2.49 -14.87 -1.50
C GLU A 18 2.27 -14.55 -0.01
N LEU A 19 2.73 -13.38 0.44
CA LEU A 19 2.50 -12.93 1.81
C LEU A 19 1.01 -12.73 2.09
N TRP A 20 0.31 -12.06 1.18
CA TRP A 20 -1.13 -11.82 1.31
C TRP A 20 -1.94 -13.13 1.32
N GLU A 21 -1.61 -14.06 0.43
CA GLU A 21 -2.27 -15.36 0.36
C GLU A 21 -2.04 -16.22 1.60
N SER A 22 -0.81 -16.25 2.14
CA SER A 22 -0.50 -16.95 3.40
C SER A 22 -1.28 -16.38 4.57
N VAL A 23 -1.31 -15.05 4.73
CA VAL A 23 -2.06 -14.39 5.80
C VAL A 23 -3.55 -14.72 5.73
N LYS A 24 -4.14 -14.70 4.52
CA LYS A 24 -5.53 -15.12 4.31
C LYS A 24 -5.77 -16.58 4.67
N ALA A 25 -4.91 -17.48 4.18
CA ALA A 25 -5.05 -18.92 4.41
C ALA A 25 -4.94 -19.30 5.89
N GLU A 26 -4.14 -18.55 6.64
CA GLU A 26 -3.90 -18.78 8.06
C GLU A 26 -4.82 -17.97 8.99
N HIS A 27 -5.70 -17.13 8.42
CA HIS A 27 -6.58 -16.21 9.17
C HIS A 27 -5.82 -15.33 10.17
N LYS A 28 -4.65 -14.83 9.76
CA LYS A 28 -3.79 -13.97 10.59
C LYS A 28 -4.04 -12.49 10.29
N ASP A 29 -3.61 -11.64 11.22
CA ASP A 29 -3.49 -10.21 10.96
C ASP A 29 -2.38 -9.96 9.94
N TYR A 30 -2.63 -9.04 9.01
CA TYR A 30 -1.65 -8.63 8.02
C TYR A 30 -0.75 -7.51 8.56
N TYR A 31 0.56 -7.69 8.39
CA TYR A 31 1.55 -6.64 8.59
C TYR A 31 2.61 -6.72 7.47
N PRO A 32 2.98 -5.58 6.85
CA PRO A 32 4.05 -5.56 5.86
C PRO A 32 5.41 -5.86 6.50
N PRO A 33 6.41 -6.32 5.73
CA PRO A 33 7.74 -6.64 6.26
C PRO A 33 8.45 -5.49 7.01
N THR A 34 8.10 -4.24 6.70
CA THR A 34 8.68 -3.04 7.34
C THR A 34 7.85 -2.51 8.51
N PHE A 35 6.77 -3.19 8.92
CA PHE A 35 5.87 -2.67 9.94
C PHE A 35 6.55 -2.38 11.28
N GLU A 36 7.49 -3.23 11.72
CA GLU A 36 8.22 -3.02 12.97
C GLU A 36 9.11 -1.78 12.94
N SER A 37 9.69 -1.44 11.79
CA SER A 37 10.52 -0.24 11.64
C SER A 37 9.70 1.02 11.42
N ASP A 38 8.61 0.91 10.67
CA ASP A 38 7.83 2.05 10.20
C ASP A 38 6.74 2.42 11.21
N GLY A 39 6.16 1.44 11.91
CA GLY A 39 5.10 1.61 12.91
C GLY A 39 3.69 1.79 12.34
N PHE A 40 3.53 1.70 11.02
CA PHE A 40 2.25 1.81 10.31
C PHE A 40 2.32 1.13 8.94
N ILE A 41 1.15 0.88 8.33
CA ILE A 41 1.03 0.38 6.96
C ILE A 41 0.89 1.59 6.02
N HIS A 42 1.79 1.65 5.03
CA HIS A 42 1.73 2.66 3.97
C HIS A 42 0.56 2.38 3.02
N LEU A 43 -0.33 3.35 2.88
CA LEU A 43 -1.40 3.34 1.89
C LEU A 43 -1.19 4.46 0.88
N THR A 44 -1.82 4.33 -0.27
CA THR A 44 -1.88 5.36 -1.32
C THR A 44 -3.33 5.75 -1.55
N LYS A 45 -3.61 7.04 -1.73
CA LYS A 45 -4.95 7.54 -2.03
C LYS A 45 -5.20 7.67 -3.53
N GLU A 46 -4.26 8.25 -4.26
CA GLU A 46 -4.39 8.49 -5.70
C GLU A 46 -3.77 7.34 -6.50
N ALA A 47 -4.57 6.69 -7.36
CA ALA A 47 -4.14 5.50 -8.10
C ALA A 47 -2.93 5.75 -9.01
N ASN A 48 -2.79 6.96 -9.56
CA ASN A 48 -1.67 7.36 -10.42
C ASN A 48 -0.31 7.40 -9.68
N LEU A 49 -0.31 7.42 -8.35
CA LEU A 49 0.91 7.39 -7.55
C LEU A 49 1.44 5.98 -7.30
N LEU A 50 0.62 4.94 -7.52
CA LEU A 50 0.98 3.57 -7.16
C LEU A 50 2.22 3.08 -7.89
N LEU A 51 2.30 3.23 -9.21
CA LEU A 51 3.47 2.79 -9.98
C LEU A 51 4.75 3.61 -9.65
N PRO A 52 4.71 4.96 -9.56
CA PRO A 52 5.87 5.73 -9.12
C PRO A 52 6.37 5.37 -7.72
N VAL A 53 5.46 5.11 -6.77
CA VAL A 53 5.79 4.65 -5.41
C VAL A 53 6.39 3.25 -5.47
N ALA A 54 5.76 2.34 -6.21
CA ALA A 54 6.21 0.96 -6.31
C ALA A 54 7.64 0.86 -6.89
N ASN A 55 7.90 1.59 -7.97
CA ASN A 55 9.21 1.63 -8.63
C ASN A 55 10.31 2.30 -7.79
N HIS A 56 9.93 3.14 -6.81
CA HIS A 56 10.90 3.76 -5.91
C HIS A 56 11.31 2.82 -4.77
N PHE A 57 10.34 2.14 -4.16
CA PHE A 57 10.59 1.37 -2.93
C PHE A 57 10.83 -0.12 -3.14
N TYR A 58 10.21 -0.73 -4.16
CA TYR A 58 10.08 -2.20 -4.22
C TYR A 58 10.66 -2.86 -5.47
N THR A 59 11.32 -2.11 -6.37
CA THR A 59 11.91 -2.68 -7.61
C THR A 59 12.88 -3.84 -7.33
N GLY A 60 13.65 -3.75 -6.24
CA GLY A 60 14.59 -4.81 -5.81
C GLY A 60 13.92 -6.01 -5.12
N VAL A 61 12.64 -5.92 -4.78
CA VAL A 61 11.91 -7.00 -4.10
C VAL A 61 11.38 -7.98 -5.15
N GLN A 62 11.69 -9.26 -4.96
CA GLN A 62 11.34 -10.32 -5.89
C GLN A 62 9.91 -10.84 -5.66
N GLY A 63 9.37 -11.52 -6.67
CA GLY A 63 8.06 -12.17 -6.61
C GLY A 63 6.92 -11.33 -7.21
N ALA A 64 5.72 -11.92 -7.17
CA ALA A 64 4.50 -11.31 -7.65
C ALA A 64 3.93 -10.33 -6.62
N PHE A 65 3.26 -9.30 -7.11
CA PHE A 65 2.64 -8.24 -6.30
C PHE A 65 1.17 -8.10 -6.64
N LEU A 66 0.41 -7.66 -5.63
CA LEU A 66 -0.97 -7.23 -5.75
C LEU A 66 -1.09 -5.80 -5.25
N VAL A 67 -2.08 -5.08 -5.79
CA VAL A 67 -2.65 -3.91 -5.12
C VAL A 67 -3.96 -4.33 -4.48
N LEU A 68 -4.04 -4.18 -3.15
CA LEU A 68 -5.29 -4.27 -2.42
C LEU A 68 -6.00 -2.93 -2.54
N GLU A 69 -7.20 -2.94 -3.11
CA GLU A 69 -8.11 -1.80 -3.04
C GLU A 69 -8.98 -1.94 -1.80
N LEU A 70 -8.95 -0.93 -0.94
CA LEU A 70 -9.55 -0.90 0.37
C LEU A 70 -10.70 0.11 0.43
N ASP A 71 -11.85 -0.30 0.93
CA ASP A 71 -12.92 0.60 1.37
C ASP A 71 -12.57 1.12 2.77
N SER A 72 -12.17 2.39 2.87
CA SER A 72 -11.73 2.98 4.14
C SER A 72 -12.78 2.89 5.24
N THR A 73 -14.08 2.89 4.90
CA THR A 73 -15.18 2.84 5.87
C THR A 73 -15.25 1.52 6.64
N ARG A 74 -14.55 0.50 6.15
CA ARG A 74 -14.48 -0.84 6.74
C ARG A 74 -13.18 -1.08 7.50
N LEU A 75 -12.26 -0.11 7.50
CA LEU A 75 -11.04 -0.19 8.30
C LEU A 75 -11.36 0.12 9.76
N THR A 76 -10.99 -0.81 10.64
CA THR A 76 -11.12 -0.66 12.10
C THR A 76 -9.93 0.11 12.67
N SER A 77 -8.77 -0.02 12.02
CA SER A 77 -7.54 0.69 12.38
C SER A 77 -7.56 2.15 11.93
N LYS A 78 -6.79 3.01 12.60
CA LYS A 78 -6.80 4.46 12.39
C LYS A 78 -6.02 4.83 11.12
N VAL A 79 -6.64 5.56 10.20
CA VAL A 79 -5.95 6.16 9.04
C VAL A 79 -5.59 7.62 9.33
N VAL A 80 -4.34 8.02 9.12
CA VAL A 80 -3.87 9.41 9.25
C VAL A 80 -3.15 9.84 7.97
N PHE A 81 -3.46 11.02 7.46
CA PHE A 81 -2.80 11.58 6.28
C PHE A 81 -1.57 12.40 6.68
N GLU A 82 -0.38 11.93 6.35
CA GLU A 82 0.88 12.51 6.78
C GLU A 82 1.86 12.65 5.60
N PRO A 83 2.90 13.47 5.71
CA PRO A 83 3.94 13.56 4.68
C PRO A 83 4.56 12.19 4.36
N ALA A 84 5.05 12.04 3.13
CA ALA A 84 5.73 10.83 2.69
C ALA A 84 6.82 10.39 3.69
N ALA A 85 6.75 9.13 4.13
CA ALA A 85 7.69 8.53 5.05
C ALA A 85 8.61 7.53 4.33
N PRO A 86 9.82 7.25 4.88
CA PRO A 86 10.63 6.14 4.43
C PRO A 86 9.86 4.81 4.50
N VAL A 87 10.23 3.87 3.64
CA VAL A 87 9.77 2.47 3.73
C VAL A 87 10.98 1.63 4.13
N GLY A 88 11.00 1.16 5.37
CA GLY A 88 12.19 0.54 5.97
C GLY A 88 13.40 1.47 5.86
N SER A 89 14.48 1.01 5.22
CA SER A 89 15.70 1.80 5.03
C SER A 89 15.72 2.68 3.77
N THR A 90 14.69 2.61 2.92
CA THR A 90 14.64 3.40 1.68
C THR A 90 13.96 4.76 1.95
N PRO A 91 14.64 5.90 1.71
CA PRO A 91 14.09 7.22 2.02
C PRO A 91 12.93 7.60 1.09
N ALA A 92 11.99 8.40 1.58
CA ALA A 92 10.99 9.05 0.74
C ALA A 92 11.63 10.04 -0.25
N LYS A 93 10.97 10.30 -1.38
CA LYS A 93 11.42 11.34 -2.32
C LYS A 93 11.10 12.72 -1.76
N GLU A 94 12.07 13.64 -1.79
CA GLU A 94 11.85 15.04 -1.38
C GLU A 94 10.73 15.73 -2.17
N SER A 95 10.56 15.37 -3.45
CA SER A 95 9.48 15.88 -4.29
C SER A 95 8.07 15.54 -3.78
N GLN A 96 7.96 14.60 -2.84
CA GLN A 96 6.69 14.19 -2.21
C GLN A 96 6.52 14.76 -0.79
N ALA A 97 7.43 15.60 -0.30
CA ALA A 97 7.39 16.09 1.09
C ALA A 97 6.11 16.90 1.43
N GLN A 98 5.46 17.52 0.43
CA GLN A 98 4.20 18.24 0.61
C GLN A 98 2.97 17.37 0.34
N GLN A 99 3.16 16.19 -0.25
CA GLN A 99 2.08 15.27 -0.55
C GLN A 99 1.76 14.43 0.69
N LEU A 100 0.48 14.38 1.03
CA LEU A 100 0.02 13.57 2.16
C LEU A 100 -0.36 12.16 1.67
N PHE A 101 0.15 11.17 2.38
CA PHE A 101 -0.16 9.76 2.18
C PHE A 101 -0.92 9.23 3.40
N PRO A 102 -1.91 8.36 3.19
CA PRO A 102 -2.60 7.69 4.29
C PRO A 102 -1.67 6.65 4.92
N HIS A 103 -1.49 6.73 6.24
CA HIS A 103 -0.83 5.74 7.07
C HIS A 103 -1.88 5.07 7.96
N LEU A 104 -1.93 3.74 7.91
CA LEU A 104 -2.83 2.92 8.70
C LEU A 104 -2.11 2.37 9.93
N TYR A 105 -2.53 2.82 11.11
CA TYR A 105 -1.96 2.42 12.40
C TYR A 105 -2.68 1.19 12.94
N GLY A 106 -2.26 0.01 12.47
CA GLY A 106 -2.80 -1.29 12.83
C GLY A 106 -2.66 -2.29 11.69
N THR A 107 -3.68 -3.12 11.50
CA THR A 107 -3.71 -4.15 10.45
C THR A 107 -4.75 -3.81 9.36
N ILE A 108 -4.66 -4.48 8.20
CA ILE A 108 -5.68 -4.40 7.16
C ILE A 108 -6.76 -5.44 7.46
N ASP A 109 -7.99 -4.95 7.71
CA ASP A 109 -9.16 -5.81 7.83
C ASP A 109 -9.47 -6.51 6.50
N ALA A 110 -9.60 -7.83 6.51
CA ALA A 110 -9.96 -8.58 5.30
C ALA A 110 -11.29 -8.10 4.68
N ALA A 111 -12.23 -7.64 5.52
CA ALA A 111 -13.51 -7.09 5.08
C ALA A 111 -13.39 -5.72 4.36
N ALA A 112 -12.28 -5.00 4.58
CA ALA A 112 -11.99 -3.74 3.91
C ALA A 112 -11.47 -3.95 2.49
N VAL A 113 -10.89 -5.11 2.16
CA VAL A 113 -10.40 -5.42 0.82
C VAL A 113 -11.59 -5.65 -0.12
N VAL A 114 -11.80 -4.74 -1.07
CA VAL A 114 -12.88 -4.83 -2.07
C VAL A 114 -12.40 -5.41 -3.38
N ARG A 115 -11.10 -5.23 -3.73
CA ARG A 115 -10.47 -5.87 -4.89
C ARG A 115 -9.01 -6.22 -4.61
N GLU A 116 -8.55 -7.30 -5.22
CA GLU A 116 -7.14 -7.68 -5.30
C GLU A 116 -6.73 -7.57 -6.77
N LEU A 117 -5.82 -6.64 -7.07
CA LEU A 117 -5.49 -6.26 -8.44
C LEU A 117 -4.07 -6.74 -8.78
N PRO A 118 -3.89 -7.64 -9.77
CA PRO A 118 -2.58 -8.09 -10.19
C PRO A 118 -1.68 -6.97 -10.68
N VAL A 119 -0.40 -7.06 -10.36
CA VAL A 119 0.63 -6.10 -10.80
C VAL A 119 1.50 -6.75 -11.87
N VAL A 120 1.59 -6.10 -13.03
CA VAL A 120 2.49 -6.49 -14.12
C VAL A 120 3.88 -5.94 -13.84
N ARG A 121 4.89 -6.81 -13.93
CA ARG A 121 6.30 -6.46 -13.72
C ARG A 121 7.16 -6.79 -14.93
N ALA A 122 8.17 -5.97 -15.16
CA ALA A 122 9.25 -6.26 -16.11
C ALA A 122 10.24 -7.27 -15.52
N ALA A 123 11.07 -7.86 -16.39
CA ALA A 123 12.13 -8.80 -16.00
C ALA A 123 13.22 -8.16 -15.10
N ASP A 124 13.40 -6.85 -15.17
CA ASP A 124 14.32 -6.08 -14.32
C ASP A 124 13.69 -5.66 -12.98
N GLY A 125 12.44 -6.06 -12.73
CA GLY A 125 11.69 -5.77 -11.51
C GLY A 125 10.84 -4.50 -11.56
N ALA A 126 10.88 -3.72 -12.64
CA ALA A 126 10.06 -2.51 -12.76
C ALA A 126 8.56 -2.83 -12.73
N PHE A 127 7.78 -1.98 -12.07
CA PHE A 127 6.33 -2.04 -11.97
C PHE A 127 5.72 -1.32 -13.18
N LEU A 128 5.00 -2.07 -14.03
CA LEU A 128 4.55 -1.59 -15.34
C LEU A 128 3.08 -1.19 -15.37
N ALA A 129 2.21 -1.98 -14.74
CA ALA A 129 0.77 -1.77 -14.76
C ALA A 129 0.08 -2.46 -13.58
N ILE A 130 -1.12 -1.99 -13.25
CA ILE A 130 -2.03 -2.63 -12.30
C ILE A 130 -3.28 -3.03 -13.07
N GLU A 131 -3.53 -4.34 -13.19
CA GLU A 131 -4.63 -4.86 -13.97
C GLU A 131 -5.98 -4.46 -13.34
N GLY A 132 -6.88 -3.91 -14.15
CA GLY A 132 -8.21 -3.49 -13.69
C GLY A 132 -8.25 -2.17 -12.90
N LEU A 133 -7.14 -1.42 -12.83
CA LEU A 133 -7.12 -0.07 -12.23
C LEU A 133 -6.95 1.01 -13.31
N GLN A 134 -8.01 1.77 -13.56
CA GLN A 134 -7.94 2.92 -14.47
C GLN A 134 -7.22 4.10 -13.78
N GLY A 135 -6.34 4.78 -14.51
CA GLY A 135 -5.59 5.95 -14.00
C GLY A 135 -4.26 5.62 -13.31
N ALA A 136 -3.88 4.34 -13.22
CA ALA A 136 -2.55 3.91 -12.77
C ALA A 136 -1.59 3.70 -13.96
N SER A 137 -1.49 4.71 -14.83
CA SER A 137 -0.68 4.72 -16.05
C SER A 137 0.48 5.70 -15.95
#